data_AF-A0A382UKB6-F1
#
_entry.id   AF-A0A382UKB6-F1
#
_cell.length_a   1.000
_cell.length_b   1.000
_cell.length_c   1.000
_cell.angle_alpha   90.00
_cell.angle_beta   90.00
_cell.angle_gamma   90.00
#
_symmetry.space_group_name_H-M   'P 1'
#
loop_
_entity.id
_entity.type
_entity.pdbx_description
1 polymer ?
#
loop_
_entity_poly.entity_id
_entity_poly.type
_entity_poly.pdbx_seq_one_letter_code
_entity_poly.pdbx_strand_id
1 'polypeptide(L)'
;KFMLRSSKGNWTEPTIMRIESQARSDALDIIGQTITGQISGATTVVLNAIVFFQGIESVSELEVDKDETYGTFEVGETVTANSNTQDVEMFFTVRSFVTTATIISGGGKYKPTDSVRITSDTGNEMAEAEVSAVSTGGVSGVVIDDVGGGYRVGDIVTFTKDSGDVNTVEDAEGFVSVVDGSILLEDTVGNDDFLILESDSVYSLEHINIILEGTDSEKANEGSYLIFNATALSGADENYRFITEETTLQLDRYGGDDDRFMLDVGAADTEGSIHRVRLNDNGGGYSKLPSVT
;
A
#
# COMPACT_ATOMS: atom_id res chain seq x y z
N LYS A 1 14.66 4.70 67.55
CA LYS A 1 14.13 5.85 66.78
C LYS A 1 13.52 5.29 65.51
N PHE A 2 12.20 5.12 65.46
CA PHE A 2 11.52 4.63 64.27
C PHE A 2 11.14 5.84 63.41
N MET A 3 11.70 5.90 62.21
CA MET A 3 11.42 6.96 61.24
C MET A 3 10.34 6.43 60.30
N LEU A 4 9.25 7.18 60.12
CA LEU A 4 8.22 6.86 59.15
C LEU A 4 8.83 6.92 57.74
N ARG A 5 8.57 5.88 56.94
CA ARG A 5 8.96 5.85 55.52
C ARG A 5 8.23 6.98 54.79
N SER A 6 8.96 7.80 54.04
CA SER A 6 8.35 8.77 53.12
C SER A 6 7.62 8.02 51.99
N SER A 7 6.42 8.50 51.65
CA SER A 7 5.57 7.91 50.62
C SER A 7 6.31 7.87 49.27
N LYS A 8 6.22 6.74 48.55
CA LYS A 8 6.64 6.64 47.15
C LYS A 8 5.50 7.09 46.23
N GLY A 9 4.86 8.22 46.56
CA GLY A 9 3.75 8.76 45.78
C GLY A 9 4.22 9.07 44.36
N ASN A 10 3.53 8.51 43.38
CA ASN A 10 3.74 8.77 41.96
C ASN A 10 2.74 9.84 41.51
N TRP A 11 3.08 11.11 41.73
CA TRP A 11 2.18 12.26 41.59
C TRP A 11 1.97 12.74 40.14
N THR A 12 2.30 11.92 39.13
CA THR A 12 2.56 12.43 37.76
C THR A 12 1.65 11.88 36.66
N GLU A 13 0.54 11.22 36.97
CA GLU A 13 -0.40 10.78 35.92
C GLU A 13 -1.84 11.16 36.24
N PRO A 14 -2.16 12.46 36.22
CA PRO A 14 -3.56 12.86 36.12
C PRO A 14 -4.20 12.20 34.91
N THR A 15 -5.40 11.67 35.09
CA THR A 15 -6.19 11.09 33.99
C THR A 15 -7.17 12.15 33.48
N ILE A 16 -7.40 12.22 32.18
CA ILE A 16 -8.36 13.16 31.60
C ILE A 16 -9.71 12.49 31.43
N MET A 17 -10.77 13.17 31.86
CA MET A 17 -12.17 12.80 31.65
C MET A 17 -12.90 13.95 30.94
N ARG A 18 -13.77 13.64 29.97
CA ARG A 18 -14.57 14.66 29.29
C ARG A 18 -16.03 14.57 29.73
N ILE A 19 -16.62 15.72 30.05
CA ILE A 19 -18.02 15.84 30.45
C ILE A 19 -18.69 17.00 29.72
N GLU A 20 -20.01 17.00 29.69
CA GLU A 20 -20.82 18.12 29.25
C GLU A 20 -21.68 18.61 30.41
N SER A 21 -21.68 19.92 30.64
CA SER A 21 -22.50 20.53 31.69
C SER A 21 -23.97 20.57 31.31
N GLN A 22 -24.84 20.03 32.18
CA GLN A 22 -26.28 20.22 32.05
C GLN A 22 -26.70 21.61 32.56
N ALA A 23 -27.99 21.93 32.46
CA ALA A 23 -28.52 23.23 32.88
C ALA A 23 -28.11 23.56 34.33
N ARG A 24 -27.56 24.76 34.55
CA ARG A 24 -27.10 25.28 35.86
C ARG A 24 -25.90 24.55 36.47
N SER A 25 -25.14 23.80 35.67
CA SER A 25 -23.92 23.13 36.12
C SER A 25 -22.68 23.80 35.53
N ASP A 26 -21.62 23.92 36.33
CA ASP A 26 -20.34 24.51 35.93
C ASP A 26 -19.19 23.61 36.41
N ALA A 27 -18.37 23.14 35.46
CA ALA A 27 -17.27 22.24 35.76
C ALA A 27 -16.16 22.91 36.59
N LEU A 28 -16.04 24.25 36.51
CA LEU A 28 -15.08 25.00 37.32
C LEU A 28 -15.48 25.03 38.81
N ASP A 29 -16.78 24.90 39.10
CA ASP A 29 -17.32 25.00 40.45
C ASP A 29 -17.28 23.67 41.22
N ILE A 30 -16.85 22.58 40.58
CA ILE A 30 -16.69 21.25 41.20
C ILE A 30 -15.22 20.84 41.37
N ILE A 31 -14.28 21.75 41.14
CA ILE A 31 -12.85 21.48 41.40
C ILE A 31 -12.66 21.17 42.90
N GLY A 32 -11.95 20.09 43.19
CA GLY A 32 -11.74 19.55 44.54
C GLY A 32 -12.90 18.71 45.07
N GLN A 33 -13.98 18.52 44.30
CA GLN A 33 -15.13 17.72 44.71
C GLN A 33 -15.05 16.30 44.18
N THR A 34 -15.75 15.39 44.85
CA THR A 34 -15.97 14.02 44.37
C THR A 34 -17.16 14.01 43.41
N ILE A 35 -16.95 13.51 42.20
CA ILE A 35 -18.04 13.22 41.25
C ILE A 35 -18.46 11.76 41.37
N THR A 36 -19.75 11.47 41.15
CA THR A 36 -20.32 10.12 41.20
C THR A 36 -21.17 9.81 39.97
N GLY A 37 -20.92 8.68 39.30
CA GLY A 37 -21.73 8.18 38.18
C GLY A 37 -23.04 7.56 38.66
N GLN A 38 -24.16 7.97 38.07
CA GLN A 38 -25.48 7.47 38.49
C GLN A 38 -25.75 6.03 38.05
N ILE A 39 -25.17 5.58 36.94
CA ILE A 39 -25.37 4.23 36.41
C ILE A 39 -24.25 3.31 36.89
N SER A 40 -23.00 3.74 36.71
CA SER A 40 -21.82 2.94 37.05
C SER A 40 -21.54 2.89 38.57
N GLY A 41 -21.98 3.90 39.33
CA GLY A 41 -21.55 4.10 40.71
C GLY A 41 -20.08 4.47 40.85
N ALA A 42 -19.38 4.76 39.75
CA ALA A 42 -17.97 5.12 39.77
C ALA A 42 -17.78 6.49 40.45
N THR A 43 -16.68 6.65 41.17
CA THR A 43 -16.36 7.90 41.87
C THR A 43 -14.94 8.35 41.56
N THR A 44 -14.72 9.65 41.45
CA THR A 44 -13.36 10.23 41.38
C THR A 44 -13.33 11.65 41.91
N VAL A 45 -12.13 12.16 42.22
CA VAL A 45 -11.91 13.54 42.68
C VAL A 45 -11.42 14.38 41.51
N VAL A 46 -12.07 15.53 41.31
CA VAL A 46 -11.69 16.52 40.29
C VAL A 46 -10.52 17.36 40.79
N LEU A 47 -9.38 17.29 40.12
CA LEU A 47 -8.18 18.08 40.43
C LEU A 47 -8.20 19.43 39.72
N ASN A 48 -8.70 19.46 38.49
CA ASN A 48 -8.75 20.64 37.65
C ASN A 48 -9.82 20.51 36.57
N ALA A 49 -10.23 21.61 35.97
CA ALA A 49 -11.22 21.63 34.89
C ALA A 49 -10.90 22.72 33.85
N ILE A 50 -11.05 22.39 32.57
CA ILE A 50 -10.98 23.34 31.45
C ILE A 50 -12.30 23.26 30.69
N VAL A 51 -12.93 24.41 30.47
CA VAL A 51 -14.24 24.51 29.80
C VAL A 51 -14.07 25.10 28.40
N PHE A 52 -14.74 24.52 27.41
CA PHE A 52 -14.82 25.00 26.04
C PHE A 52 -16.19 24.69 25.43
N PHE A 53 -16.55 25.43 24.38
CA PHE A 53 -17.84 25.26 23.70
C PHE A 53 -17.68 24.44 22.43
N GLN A 54 -18.56 23.46 22.24
CA GLN A 54 -18.73 22.74 20.99
C GLN A 54 -20.12 23.09 20.42
N GLY A 55 -20.15 24.09 19.54
CA GLY A 55 -21.41 24.69 19.08
C GLY A 55 -22.11 25.42 20.23
N ILE A 56 -23.22 24.85 20.72
CA ILE A 56 -23.99 25.39 21.86
C ILE A 56 -23.79 24.60 23.16
N GLU A 57 -23.12 23.44 23.09
CA GLU A 57 -22.87 22.57 24.24
C GLU A 57 -21.64 23.05 25.01
N SER A 58 -21.73 23.05 26.35
CA SER A 58 -20.62 23.39 27.25
C SER A 58 -19.89 22.11 27.64
N VAL A 59 -18.75 21.86 27.01
CA VAL A 59 -17.93 20.67 27.23
C VAL A 59 -16.74 21.02 28.10
N SER A 60 -16.38 20.12 29.01
CA SER A 60 -15.26 20.32 29.92
C SER A 60 -14.33 19.11 29.93
N GLU A 61 -13.03 19.37 29.99
CA GLU A 61 -12.01 18.38 30.30
C GLU A 61 -11.63 18.50 31.77
N LEU A 62 -11.88 17.43 32.51
CA LEU A 62 -11.51 17.29 33.90
C LEU A 62 -10.17 16.57 34.00
N GLU A 63 -9.30 17.10 34.82
CA GLU A 63 -8.16 16.39 35.37
C GLU A 63 -8.64 15.65 36.63
N VAL A 64 -8.57 14.33 36.65
CA VAL A 64 -9.06 13.52 37.77
C VAL A 64 -7.93 12.76 38.46
N ASP A 65 -8.09 12.55 39.77
CA ASP A 65 -7.13 11.81 40.57
C ASP A 65 -7.28 10.31 40.34
N LYS A 66 -6.29 9.71 39.70
CA LYS A 66 -6.25 8.27 39.40
C LYS A 66 -6.25 7.42 40.68
N ASP A 67 -5.62 7.89 41.76
CA ASP A 67 -5.52 7.13 43.00
C ASP A 67 -6.82 7.15 43.81
N GLU A 68 -7.67 8.17 43.60
CA GLU A 68 -9.01 8.30 44.18
C GLU A 68 -10.13 7.98 43.18
N THR A 69 -9.79 7.32 42.07
CA THR A 69 -10.77 6.83 41.09
C THR A 69 -11.15 5.39 41.40
N TYR A 70 -12.43 5.16 41.70
CA TYR A 70 -12.99 3.84 41.99
C TYR A 70 -14.11 3.52 41.00
N GLY A 71 -14.00 2.38 40.32
CA GLY A 71 -14.94 1.99 39.25
C GLY A 71 -14.59 2.59 37.89
N THR A 72 -15.48 2.39 36.92
CA THR A 72 -15.33 2.88 35.55
C THR A 72 -16.59 3.63 35.15
N PHE A 73 -16.45 4.89 34.75
CA PHE A 73 -17.56 5.67 34.23
C PHE A 73 -18.02 5.15 32.86
N GLU A 74 -19.33 5.15 32.63
CA GLU A 74 -19.94 4.79 31.35
C GLU A 74 -20.15 6.02 30.47
N VAL A 75 -19.83 5.91 29.18
CA VAL A 75 -20.07 7.01 28.24
C VAL A 75 -21.57 7.27 28.12
N GLY A 76 -21.97 8.54 28.23
CA GLY A 76 -23.36 8.98 28.17
C GLY A 76 -24.09 8.94 29.52
N GLU A 77 -23.47 8.44 30.59
CA GLU A 77 -24.10 8.48 31.92
C GLU A 77 -24.10 9.90 32.52
N THR A 78 -25.03 10.14 33.45
CA THR A 78 -25.01 11.35 34.27
C THR A 78 -24.07 11.18 35.45
N VAL A 79 -23.19 12.14 35.68
CA VAL A 79 -22.38 12.28 36.90
C VAL A 79 -22.87 13.46 37.71
N THR A 80 -22.84 13.33 39.04
CA THR A 80 -23.21 14.41 39.96
C THR A 80 -22.07 14.81 40.87
N ALA A 81 -22.07 16.08 41.28
CA ALA A 81 -21.17 16.63 42.29
C ALA A 81 -21.82 17.79 43.05
N ASN A 82 -21.34 18.06 44.25
CA ASN A 82 -21.78 19.22 45.03
C ASN A 82 -21.06 20.47 44.56
N SER A 83 -21.82 21.55 44.35
CA SER A 83 -21.28 22.88 44.04
C SER A 83 -20.44 23.43 45.20
N ASN A 84 -19.29 24.04 44.89
CA ASN A 84 -18.49 24.76 45.88
C ASN A 84 -19.10 26.12 46.27
N THR A 85 -19.88 26.76 45.38
CA THR A 85 -20.33 28.15 45.58
C THR A 85 -21.84 28.33 45.77
N GLN A 86 -22.66 27.48 45.14
CA GLN A 86 -24.11 27.58 45.09
C GLN A 86 -24.82 26.60 46.05
N ASP A 87 -24.09 25.67 46.67
CA ASP A 87 -24.64 24.65 47.58
C ASP A 87 -25.81 23.86 46.96
N VAL A 88 -25.71 23.58 45.66
CA VAL A 88 -26.64 22.76 44.89
C VAL A 88 -25.90 21.60 44.24
N GLU A 89 -26.62 20.51 43.98
CA GLU A 89 -26.09 19.41 43.17
C GLU A 89 -26.01 19.83 41.69
N MET A 90 -24.86 19.57 41.08
CA MET A 90 -24.60 19.79 39.67
C MET A 90 -24.65 18.48 38.90
N PHE A 91 -25.06 18.55 37.63
CA PHE A 91 -25.27 17.41 36.75
C PHE A 91 -24.47 17.57 35.46
N PHE A 92 -23.75 16.52 35.09
CA PHE A 92 -22.96 16.49 33.87
C PHE A 92 -23.15 15.16 33.16
N THR A 93 -22.99 15.16 31.85
CA THR A 93 -23.05 13.93 31.04
C THR A 93 -21.64 13.52 30.64
N VAL A 94 -21.24 12.27 30.88
CA VAL A 94 -19.94 11.75 30.47
C VAL A 94 -19.88 11.70 28.94
N ARG A 95 -18.84 12.32 28.36
CA ARG A 95 -18.61 12.31 26.92
C ARG A 95 -17.35 11.52 26.59
N SER A 96 -17.39 10.83 25.46
CA SER A 96 -16.22 10.15 24.90
C SER A 96 -15.34 11.10 24.11
N PHE A 97 -14.08 10.71 23.92
CA PHE A 97 -13.14 11.37 23.03
C PHE A 97 -12.18 10.33 22.45
N VAL A 98 -11.51 10.68 21.36
CA VAL A 98 -10.54 9.80 20.68
C VAL A 98 -9.25 9.75 21.51
N THR A 99 -8.88 8.55 21.96
CA THR A 99 -7.63 8.32 22.71
C THR A 99 -6.55 7.68 21.85
N THR A 100 -6.94 6.72 21.01
CA THR A 100 -6.07 6.00 20.09
C THR A 100 -6.85 5.66 18.82
N ALA A 101 -6.12 5.48 17.72
CA ALA A 101 -6.65 4.96 16.47
C ALA A 101 -5.66 3.94 15.91
N THR A 102 -6.17 2.87 15.32
CA THR A 102 -5.35 1.82 14.69
C THR A 102 -5.72 1.72 13.21
N ILE A 103 -4.71 1.69 12.34
CA ILE A 103 -4.93 1.50 10.91
C ILE A 103 -5.08 -0.01 10.66
N ILE A 104 -6.31 -0.44 10.32
CA ILE A 104 -6.62 -1.86 10.04
C ILE A 104 -6.34 -2.19 8.57
N SER A 105 -6.51 -1.20 7.68
CA SER A 105 -6.20 -1.30 6.26
C SER A 105 -5.69 0.05 5.77
N GLY A 106 -4.51 0.05 5.14
CA GLY A 106 -3.97 1.25 4.50
C GLY A 106 -4.74 1.57 3.22
N GLY A 107 -4.90 2.86 2.93
CA GLY A 107 -5.39 3.33 1.64
C GLY A 107 -4.26 3.90 0.78
N GLY A 108 -4.48 3.97 -0.53
CA GLY A 108 -3.58 4.67 -1.45
C GLY A 108 -3.94 6.14 -1.61
N LYS A 109 -3.04 6.92 -2.23
CA LYS A 109 -3.21 8.33 -2.63
C LYS A 109 -3.16 9.38 -1.51
N TYR A 110 -2.73 9.00 -0.31
CA TYR A 110 -2.41 9.98 0.73
C TYR A 110 -1.04 10.60 0.51
N LYS A 111 -0.87 11.80 1.05
CA LYS A 111 0.41 12.48 1.21
C LYS A 111 0.58 12.86 2.68
N PRO A 112 1.82 13.01 3.16
CA PRO A 112 2.05 13.65 4.45
C PRO A 112 1.30 14.98 4.51
N THR A 113 0.73 15.31 5.67
CA THR A 113 -0.14 16.48 5.93
C THR A 113 -1.58 16.40 5.43
N ASP A 114 -1.98 15.34 4.73
CA ASP A 114 -3.39 15.15 4.39
C ASP A 114 -4.22 14.94 5.66
N SER A 115 -5.39 15.58 5.75
CA SER A 115 -6.35 15.37 6.84
C SER A 115 -7.24 14.17 6.54
N VAL A 116 -7.39 13.30 7.54
CA VAL A 116 -8.26 12.13 7.53
C VAL A 116 -9.30 12.30 8.62
N ARG A 117 -10.56 12.44 8.21
CA ARG A 117 -11.68 12.50 9.15
C ARG A 117 -11.88 11.14 9.82
N ILE A 118 -11.90 11.14 11.15
CA ILE A 118 -12.22 9.95 11.94
C ILE A 118 -13.74 9.84 12.00
N THR A 119 -14.29 8.89 11.26
CA THR A 119 -15.70 8.52 11.33
C THR A 119 -15.86 7.39 12.34
N SER A 120 -16.18 7.74 13.58
CA SER A 120 -16.54 6.78 14.63
C SER A 120 -18.00 6.96 15.04
N ASP A 121 -18.67 5.88 15.45
CA ASP A 121 -20.01 5.91 16.07
C ASP A 121 -20.01 6.58 17.46
N THR A 122 -18.94 7.29 17.79
CA THR A 122 -18.61 7.80 19.12
C THR A 122 -17.99 9.19 18.98
N GLY A 123 -18.36 10.14 19.83
CA GLY A 123 -17.93 11.54 19.74
C GLY A 123 -18.88 12.37 18.87
N ASN A 124 -18.40 13.52 18.38
CA ASN A 124 -19.17 14.46 17.56
C ASN A 124 -18.84 14.35 16.05
N GLU A 125 -18.16 13.28 15.63
CA GLU A 125 -17.71 13.02 14.25
C GLU A 125 -16.81 14.12 13.63
N MET A 126 -16.28 15.05 14.42
CA MET A 126 -15.42 16.14 13.93
C MET A 126 -13.94 15.92 14.24
N ALA A 127 -13.56 14.72 14.68
CA ALA A 127 -12.17 14.39 14.90
C ALA A 127 -11.45 14.21 13.56
N GLU A 128 -10.28 14.83 13.45
CA GLU A 128 -9.40 14.73 12.29
C GLU A 128 -8.03 14.22 12.74
N ALA A 129 -7.46 13.32 11.95
CA ALA A 129 -6.08 12.87 12.05
C ALA A 129 -5.28 13.43 10.88
N GLU A 130 -3.98 13.63 11.07
CA GLU A 130 -3.07 14.04 10.00
C GLU A 130 -2.22 12.84 9.57
N VAL A 131 -2.07 12.65 8.24
CA VAL A 131 -1.16 11.65 7.69
C VAL A 131 0.28 12.06 8.00
N SER A 132 0.94 11.30 8.87
CA SER A 132 2.32 11.57 9.25
C SER A 132 3.33 11.14 8.18
N ALA A 133 3.11 9.97 7.60
CA ALA A 133 3.96 9.39 6.55
C ALA A 133 3.16 8.40 5.70
N VAL A 134 3.67 8.14 4.50
CA VAL A 134 3.18 7.09 3.60
C VAL A 134 4.31 6.10 3.32
N SER A 135 3.96 4.84 3.09
CA SER A 135 4.94 3.81 2.74
C SER A 135 5.53 4.08 1.36
N THR A 136 6.78 3.69 1.17
CA THR A 136 7.47 3.65 -0.12
C THR A 136 7.22 2.31 -0.83
N GLY A 137 7.45 2.27 -2.14
CA GLY A 137 7.30 1.06 -2.97
C GLY A 137 8.60 0.58 -3.62
N GLY A 138 8.47 -0.50 -4.38
CA GLY A 138 9.47 -1.05 -5.29
C GLY A 138 8.89 -1.20 -6.71
N VAL A 139 9.73 -1.58 -7.68
CA VAL A 139 9.30 -1.87 -9.05
C VAL A 139 8.78 -3.31 -9.11
N SER A 140 7.54 -3.49 -9.56
CA SER A 140 6.93 -4.83 -9.68
C SER A 140 6.91 -5.35 -11.12
N GLY A 141 7.21 -4.52 -12.10
CA GLY A 141 7.17 -4.89 -13.51
C GLY A 141 7.51 -3.72 -14.42
N VAL A 142 7.78 -4.06 -15.68
CA VAL A 142 8.08 -3.10 -16.75
C VAL A 142 7.12 -3.33 -17.89
N VAL A 143 6.53 -2.26 -18.39
CA VAL A 143 5.70 -2.25 -19.60
C VAL A 143 6.44 -1.47 -20.66
N ILE A 144 6.56 -2.08 -21.84
CA ILE A 144 7.23 -1.48 -23.00
C ILE A 144 6.15 -0.81 -23.85
N ASP A 145 6.24 0.51 -24.01
CA ASP A 145 5.29 1.32 -24.79
C ASP A 145 5.78 1.51 -26.24
N ASP A 146 7.10 1.64 -26.43
CA ASP A 146 7.76 1.67 -27.74
C ASP A 146 8.93 0.68 -27.70
N VAL A 147 8.96 -0.23 -28.67
CA VAL A 147 9.96 -1.31 -28.76
C VAL A 147 11.31 -0.81 -29.28
N GLY A 148 11.37 0.35 -29.94
CA GLY A 148 12.61 0.93 -30.45
C GLY A 148 13.48 -0.06 -31.24
N GLY A 149 14.81 0.10 -31.15
CA GLY A 149 15.79 -0.83 -31.74
C GLY A 149 17.20 -0.56 -31.21
N GLY A 150 18.14 -1.48 -31.45
CA GLY A 150 19.52 -1.37 -30.98
C GLY A 150 19.78 -2.07 -29.63
N TYR A 151 18.79 -2.78 -29.09
CA TYR A 151 18.91 -3.50 -27.82
C TYR A 151 19.43 -4.91 -28.04
N ARG A 152 20.17 -5.42 -27.06
CA ARG A 152 20.67 -6.79 -27.03
C ARG A 152 20.20 -7.49 -25.78
N VAL A 153 20.08 -8.81 -25.87
CA VAL A 153 19.76 -9.64 -24.71
C VAL A 153 20.88 -9.52 -23.67
N GLY A 154 20.51 -9.08 -22.46
CA GLY A 154 21.43 -8.81 -21.36
C GLY A 154 21.78 -7.34 -21.19
N ASP A 155 21.32 -6.44 -22.06
CA ASP A 155 21.46 -5.00 -21.84
C ASP A 155 20.82 -4.60 -20.52
N ILE A 156 21.56 -3.83 -19.71
CA ILE A 156 21.11 -3.38 -18.39
C ILE A 156 20.06 -2.30 -18.58
N VAL A 157 18.94 -2.46 -17.87
CA VAL A 157 17.89 -1.46 -17.76
C VAL A 157 18.04 -0.75 -16.43
N THR A 158 18.30 0.56 -16.47
CA THR A 158 18.60 1.34 -15.27
C THR A 158 17.37 2.08 -14.78
N PHE A 159 17.01 1.88 -13.52
CA PHE A 159 15.91 2.56 -12.86
C PHE A 159 16.42 3.76 -12.07
N THR A 160 16.20 4.96 -12.60
CA THR A 160 16.60 6.20 -11.96
C THR A 160 15.46 6.73 -11.09
N LYS A 161 15.74 6.89 -9.79
CA LYS A 161 14.80 7.47 -8.82
C LYS A 161 14.42 8.93 -9.13
N ASP A 162 13.27 9.37 -8.63
CA ASP A 162 12.86 10.76 -8.77
C ASP A 162 13.75 11.68 -7.92
N SER A 163 13.93 12.93 -8.36
CA SER A 163 14.72 13.93 -7.60
C SER A 163 14.19 14.22 -6.18
N GLY A 164 12.92 13.92 -5.90
CA GLY A 164 12.30 14.02 -4.59
C GLY A 164 12.50 12.79 -3.69
N ASP A 165 13.05 11.70 -4.23
CA ASP A 165 13.34 10.50 -3.43
C ASP A 165 14.60 10.68 -2.56
N VAL A 166 14.56 10.08 -1.37
CA VAL A 166 15.68 10.13 -0.42
C VAL A 166 16.90 9.33 -0.92
N ASN A 167 18.07 9.54 -0.30
CA ASN A 167 19.30 8.82 -0.65
C ASN A 167 19.36 7.38 -0.13
N THR A 168 18.28 6.89 0.46
CA THR A 168 18.13 5.51 0.93
C THR A 168 17.25 4.68 -0.01
N VAL A 169 17.03 5.15 -1.24
CA VAL A 169 16.42 4.33 -2.29
C VAL A 169 17.45 3.32 -2.75
N GLU A 170 17.06 2.05 -2.73
CA GLU A 170 17.78 0.96 -3.36
C GLU A 170 17.25 0.85 -4.80
N ASP A 171 18.15 1.00 -5.76
CA ASP A 171 17.77 1.02 -7.17
C ASP A 171 17.32 -0.38 -7.61
N ALA A 172 16.20 -0.44 -8.34
CA ALA A 172 15.77 -1.65 -9.01
C ALA A 172 16.78 -2.01 -10.12
N GLU A 173 16.96 -3.30 -10.34
CA GLU A 173 17.87 -3.83 -11.36
C GLU A 173 17.09 -4.69 -12.33
N GLY A 174 17.26 -4.43 -13.62
CA GLY A 174 16.65 -5.24 -14.67
C GLY A 174 17.54 -5.34 -15.90
N PHE A 175 17.18 -6.24 -16.80
CA PHE A 175 17.89 -6.42 -18.05
C PHE A 175 16.93 -6.85 -19.16
N VAL A 176 17.32 -6.60 -20.41
CA VAL A 176 16.58 -7.04 -21.59
C VAL A 176 16.68 -8.56 -21.71
N SER A 177 15.55 -9.25 -21.58
CA SER A 177 15.53 -10.72 -21.64
C SER A 177 15.08 -11.25 -23.00
N VAL A 178 14.33 -10.46 -23.78
CA VAL A 178 13.84 -10.84 -25.12
C VAL A 178 13.94 -9.66 -26.08
N VAL A 179 14.53 -9.90 -27.25
CA VAL A 179 14.52 -9.00 -28.41
C VAL A 179 13.80 -9.68 -29.58
N ASP A 180 13.25 -8.89 -30.50
CA ASP A 180 12.63 -9.30 -31.79
C ASP A 180 11.41 -10.24 -31.73
N GLY A 181 11.07 -10.73 -30.53
CA GLY A 181 9.77 -11.32 -30.24
C GLY A 181 9.84 -12.75 -29.70
N SER A 182 8.66 -13.22 -29.30
CA SER A 182 8.44 -14.55 -28.72
C SER A 182 7.13 -15.14 -29.24
N ILE A 183 6.98 -16.45 -29.13
CA ILE A 183 5.75 -17.14 -29.56
C ILE A 183 4.63 -16.80 -28.56
N LEU A 184 3.66 -16.03 -29.02
CA LEU A 184 2.41 -15.79 -28.30
C LEU A 184 1.47 -16.97 -28.52
N LEU A 185 0.90 -17.50 -27.44
CA LEU A 185 -0.14 -18.53 -27.50
C LEU A 185 -1.49 -17.85 -27.69
N GLU A 186 -2.34 -18.46 -28.52
CA GLU A 186 -3.73 -18.00 -28.66
C GLU A 186 -4.50 -18.41 -27.41
N ASP A 187 -4.51 -17.54 -26.39
CA ASP A 187 -5.57 -17.52 -25.38
C ASP A 187 -6.50 -16.31 -25.58
N THR A 188 -7.73 -16.51 -25.15
CA THR A 188 -8.91 -15.70 -25.44
C THR A 188 -8.96 -14.38 -24.66
N VAL A 189 -8.00 -14.11 -23.76
CA VAL A 189 -7.95 -12.89 -22.94
C VAL A 189 -6.50 -12.44 -22.79
N GLY A 190 -6.21 -11.16 -23.02
CA GLY A 190 -4.97 -10.53 -22.57
C GLY A 190 -3.75 -10.62 -23.50
N ASN A 191 -3.65 -11.63 -24.37
CA ASN A 191 -2.46 -11.87 -25.20
C ASN A 191 -1.15 -11.87 -24.37
N ASP A 192 -1.20 -12.43 -23.16
CA ASP A 192 -0.09 -12.47 -22.20
C ASP A 192 0.50 -13.87 -22.00
N ASP A 193 -0.12 -14.88 -22.59
CA ASP A 193 0.38 -16.26 -22.58
C ASP A 193 1.42 -16.46 -23.68
N PHE A 194 2.66 -16.71 -23.27
CA PHE A 194 3.75 -17.01 -24.19
C PHE A 194 4.17 -18.47 -24.04
N LEU A 195 4.69 -19.05 -25.13
CA LEU A 195 5.42 -20.30 -25.01
C LEU A 195 6.67 -20.04 -24.16
N ILE A 196 6.82 -20.79 -23.07
CA ILE A 196 7.92 -20.66 -22.10
C ILE A 196 8.71 -21.97 -21.99
N LEU A 197 9.98 -21.83 -21.64
CA LEU A 197 10.85 -22.92 -21.27
C LEU A 197 10.34 -23.59 -19.99
N GLU A 198 10.49 -24.92 -19.89
CA GLU A 198 10.21 -25.61 -18.63
C GLU A 198 11.23 -25.17 -17.56
N SER A 199 10.76 -24.95 -16.34
CA SER A 199 11.61 -24.63 -15.17
C SER A 199 12.81 -25.57 -15.07
N ASP A 200 13.96 -25.04 -14.66
CA ASP A 200 15.24 -25.75 -14.51
C ASP A 200 15.85 -26.31 -15.83
N SER A 201 15.27 -26.03 -17.00
CA SER A 201 15.84 -26.42 -18.29
C SER A 201 17.05 -25.56 -18.64
N VAL A 202 18.21 -26.17 -18.85
CA VAL A 202 19.44 -25.42 -19.21
C VAL A 202 19.54 -25.20 -20.73
N TYR A 203 18.77 -25.96 -21.52
CA TYR A 203 18.76 -25.89 -22.97
C TYR A 203 17.36 -26.20 -23.50
N SER A 204 16.97 -25.55 -24.60
CA SER A 204 15.88 -26.02 -25.44
C SER A 204 16.39 -26.57 -26.76
N LEU A 205 15.82 -27.71 -27.16
CA LEU A 205 16.02 -28.29 -28.47
C LEU A 205 14.69 -28.27 -29.22
N GLU A 206 14.51 -27.22 -30.01
CA GLU A 206 13.26 -26.93 -30.69
C GLU A 206 13.12 -27.80 -31.95
N HIS A 207 12.06 -28.62 -32.01
CA HIS A 207 11.58 -29.23 -33.26
C HIS A 207 10.20 -28.66 -33.55
N ILE A 208 10.17 -27.48 -34.15
CA ILE A 208 8.91 -26.83 -34.53
C ILE A 208 8.39 -27.51 -35.81
N ASN A 209 7.46 -28.46 -35.64
CA ASN A 209 6.69 -29.01 -36.75
C ASN A 209 5.42 -28.17 -36.93
N ILE A 210 5.42 -27.32 -37.95
CA ILE A 210 4.22 -26.57 -38.33
C ILE A 210 3.38 -27.44 -39.25
N ILE A 211 2.28 -27.97 -38.73
CA ILE A 211 1.30 -28.72 -39.52
C ILE A 211 0.18 -27.76 -39.89
N LEU A 212 0.06 -27.43 -41.17
CA LEU A 212 -1.07 -26.64 -41.66
C LEU A 212 -2.30 -27.53 -41.78
N GLU A 213 -3.36 -27.23 -41.03
CA GLU A 213 -4.64 -27.97 -41.08
C GLU A 213 -5.53 -27.54 -42.25
N GLY A 214 -5.01 -26.70 -43.15
CA GLY A 214 -5.77 -26.05 -44.22
C GLY A 214 -6.53 -24.82 -43.72
N THR A 215 -6.85 -23.90 -44.63
CA THR A 215 -7.54 -22.63 -44.33
C THR A 215 -9.05 -22.69 -44.56
N ASP A 216 -9.56 -23.81 -45.07
CA ASP A 216 -10.98 -24.03 -45.33
C ASP A 216 -11.47 -25.37 -44.75
N SER A 217 -12.79 -25.53 -44.71
CA SER A 217 -13.44 -26.72 -44.14
C SER A 217 -13.15 -28.01 -44.92
N GLU A 218 -12.67 -27.90 -46.16
CA GLU A 218 -12.27 -29.03 -47.00
C GLU A 218 -10.78 -29.35 -46.89
N LYS A 219 -10.04 -28.56 -46.11
CA LYS A 219 -8.60 -28.67 -45.90
C LYS A 219 -7.80 -28.63 -47.22
N ALA A 220 -8.23 -27.84 -48.20
CA ALA A 220 -7.71 -27.90 -49.57
C ALA A 220 -6.20 -27.59 -49.71
N ASN A 221 -5.63 -26.95 -48.70
CA ASN A 221 -4.22 -26.58 -48.56
C ASN A 221 -3.57 -27.16 -47.29
N GLU A 222 -4.13 -28.23 -46.70
CA GLU A 222 -3.47 -28.99 -45.64
C GLU A 222 -2.11 -29.49 -46.14
N GLY A 223 -1.07 -29.30 -45.33
CA GLY A 223 0.32 -29.62 -45.70
C GLY A 223 0.98 -28.69 -46.74
N SER A 224 0.38 -27.54 -47.08
CA SER A 224 1.01 -26.51 -47.93
C SER A 224 2.11 -25.72 -47.19
N TYR A 225 2.75 -24.76 -47.86
CA TYR A 225 3.79 -23.89 -47.26
C TYR A 225 3.19 -22.61 -46.63
N LEU A 226 3.81 -22.10 -45.57
CA LEU A 226 3.56 -20.75 -45.04
C LEU A 226 4.31 -19.71 -45.89
N ILE A 227 3.60 -18.68 -46.39
CA ILE A 227 4.23 -17.46 -46.91
C ILE A 227 3.88 -16.31 -45.97
N PHE A 228 4.91 -15.70 -45.40
CA PHE A 228 4.77 -14.41 -44.72
C PHE A 228 4.92 -13.30 -45.76
N ASN A 229 3.80 -12.66 -46.10
CA ASN A 229 3.79 -11.44 -46.90
C ASN A 229 3.85 -10.24 -45.95
N ALA A 230 4.74 -9.29 -46.20
CA ALA A 230 4.80 -8.08 -45.41
C ALA A 230 3.49 -7.30 -45.51
N THR A 231 2.99 -6.80 -44.37
CA THR A 231 1.87 -5.84 -44.32
C THR A 231 2.34 -4.38 -44.40
N ALA A 232 3.66 -4.13 -44.36
CA ALA A 232 4.25 -2.81 -44.44
C ALA A 232 4.53 -2.39 -45.90
N LEU A 233 4.23 -1.12 -46.24
CA LEU A 233 4.44 -0.52 -47.56
C LEU A 233 5.91 -0.53 -48.05
N SER A 234 6.86 -0.74 -47.14
CA SER A 234 8.30 -0.72 -47.41
C SER A 234 8.87 -2.06 -47.89
N GLY A 235 8.11 -3.15 -47.79
CA GLY A 235 8.60 -4.51 -48.10
C GLY A 235 9.71 -5.00 -47.15
N ALA A 236 9.91 -4.33 -46.01
CA ALA A 236 11.01 -4.58 -45.08
C ALA A 236 11.00 -6.00 -44.47
N ASP A 237 9.90 -6.73 -44.63
CA ASP A 237 9.72 -8.09 -44.10
C ASP A 237 9.16 -9.09 -45.13
N GLU A 238 9.34 -8.82 -46.42
CA GLU A 238 8.89 -9.73 -47.46
C GLU A 238 9.81 -10.96 -47.57
N ASN A 239 9.22 -12.15 -47.71
CA ASN A 239 9.93 -13.43 -47.93
C ASN A 239 10.72 -13.97 -46.73
N TYR A 240 10.37 -13.60 -45.49
CA TYR A 240 10.85 -14.36 -44.33
C TYR A 240 10.40 -15.83 -44.43
N ARG A 241 11.34 -16.73 -44.15
CA ARG A 241 11.13 -18.19 -44.19
C ARG A 241 11.55 -18.78 -42.85
N PHE A 242 10.71 -19.65 -42.28
CA PHE A 242 11.17 -20.58 -41.26
C PHE A 242 12.06 -21.63 -41.92
N ILE A 243 13.32 -21.72 -41.48
CA ILE A 243 14.23 -22.81 -41.86
C ILE A 243 14.05 -23.90 -40.82
N THR A 244 13.31 -24.95 -41.14
CA THR A 244 13.00 -26.06 -40.22
C THR A 244 13.98 -27.23 -40.33
N GLU A 245 14.97 -27.14 -41.24
CA GLU A 245 15.96 -28.20 -41.49
C GLU A 245 17.23 -28.06 -40.62
N GLU A 246 17.38 -26.96 -39.88
CA GLU A 246 18.45 -26.79 -38.91
C GLU A 246 17.92 -26.86 -37.48
N THR A 247 18.53 -27.73 -36.67
CA THR A 247 18.28 -27.76 -35.23
C THR A 247 19.06 -26.63 -34.56
N THR A 248 18.36 -25.65 -34.02
CA THR A 248 18.94 -24.58 -33.22
C THR A 248 18.91 -24.96 -31.75
N LEU A 249 20.09 -25.07 -31.13
CA LEU A 249 20.21 -25.19 -29.68
C LEU A 249 20.20 -23.78 -29.09
N GLN A 250 19.17 -23.46 -28.31
CA GLN A 250 19.16 -22.24 -27.51
C GLN A 250 19.56 -22.59 -26.08
N LEU A 251 20.55 -21.87 -25.56
CA LEU A 251 20.93 -21.93 -24.16
C LEU A 251 19.90 -21.14 -23.36
N ASP A 252 19.36 -21.72 -22.29
CA ASP A 252 18.69 -20.92 -21.29
C ASP A 252 19.75 -20.10 -20.54
N ARG A 253 19.83 -18.82 -20.89
CA ARG A 253 20.84 -17.92 -20.35
C ARG A 253 20.50 -17.47 -18.92
N TYR A 254 19.23 -17.52 -18.53
CA TYR A 254 18.75 -16.84 -17.31
C TYR A 254 18.05 -17.78 -16.31
N GLY A 255 17.72 -19.01 -16.68
CA GLY A 255 17.40 -20.08 -15.74
C GLY A 255 16.10 -19.87 -14.96
N GLY A 256 15.16 -19.12 -15.51
CA GLY A 256 13.90 -18.77 -14.85
C GLY A 256 12.70 -19.51 -15.36
N ASP A 257 11.71 -19.66 -14.48
CA ASP A 257 10.48 -20.42 -14.73
C ASP A 257 9.59 -19.82 -15.84
N ASP A 258 9.81 -18.55 -16.21
CA ASP A 258 9.01 -17.84 -17.21
C ASP A 258 9.81 -17.47 -18.47
N ASP A 259 10.98 -18.07 -18.71
CA ASP A 259 11.82 -17.68 -19.85
C ASP A 259 11.15 -18.02 -21.18
N ARG A 260 11.07 -17.03 -22.08
CA ARG A 260 10.33 -17.16 -23.35
C ARG A 260 11.25 -17.67 -24.45
N PHE A 261 10.66 -18.38 -25.40
CA PHE A 261 11.34 -18.72 -26.64
C PHE A 261 11.54 -17.47 -27.50
N MET A 262 12.81 -17.17 -27.82
CA MET A 262 13.19 -16.04 -28.67
C MET A 262 13.36 -16.52 -30.11
N LEU A 263 12.66 -15.88 -31.05
CA LEU A 263 12.53 -16.38 -32.42
C LEU A 263 13.64 -15.97 -33.39
N ASP A 264 14.48 -14.98 -33.05
CA ASP A 264 15.65 -14.65 -33.86
C ASP A 264 16.90 -15.40 -33.38
N VAL A 265 17.67 -15.96 -34.32
CA VAL A 265 18.98 -16.57 -34.06
C VAL A 265 20.09 -15.50 -34.04
N GLY A 266 19.81 -14.39 -33.39
CA GLY A 266 20.84 -13.54 -32.84
C GLY A 266 21.25 -14.12 -31.49
N ALA A 267 22.40 -14.81 -31.44
CA ALA A 267 23.16 -14.87 -30.19
C ALA A 267 23.21 -13.45 -29.60
N ALA A 268 23.36 -13.29 -28.29
CA ALA A 268 23.27 -12.00 -27.57
C ALA A 268 24.13 -10.81 -28.07
N ASP A 269 24.80 -10.94 -29.20
CA ASP A 269 25.52 -9.93 -29.94
C ASP A 269 24.70 -9.26 -31.07
N THR A 270 23.50 -9.76 -31.41
CA THR A 270 22.61 -9.13 -32.40
C THR A 270 21.67 -8.12 -31.74
N GLU A 271 21.56 -6.95 -32.38
CA GLU A 271 20.67 -5.87 -31.97
C GLU A 271 19.26 -6.07 -32.52
N GLY A 272 18.26 -5.80 -31.69
CA GLY A 272 16.85 -5.94 -32.00
C GLY A 272 15.96 -4.94 -31.26
N SER A 273 14.66 -5.10 -31.44
CA SER A 273 13.62 -4.33 -30.73
C SER A 273 13.29 -4.99 -29.38
N ILE A 274 13.13 -4.19 -28.32
CA ILE A 274 12.91 -4.72 -26.96
C ILE A 274 11.48 -5.27 -26.82
N HIS A 275 11.36 -6.51 -26.36
CA HIS A 275 10.06 -7.17 -26.15
C HIS A 275 9.84 -7.64 -24.71
N ARG A 276 10.91 -7.73 -23.90
CA ARG A 276 10.77 -7.99 -22.46
C ARG A 276 11.97 -7.49 -21.67
N VAL A 277 11.68 -6.89 -20.52
CA VAL A 277 12.63 -6.64 -19.44
C VAL A 277 12.32 -7.60 -18.30
N ARG A 278 13.36 -8.22 -17.74
CA ARG A 278 13.26 -9.03 -16.53
C ARG A 278 13.90 -8.26 -15.38
N LEU A 279 13.22 -8.23 -14.24
CA LEU A 279 13.74 -7.67 -12.99
C LEU A 279 14.57 -8.72 -12.27
N ASN A 280 15.76 -8.33 -11.82
CA ASN A 280 16.60 -9.10 -10.91
C ASN A 280 16.42 -8.64 -9.46
N ASP A 281 16.21 -7.33 -9.28
CA ASP A 281 15.86 -6.73 -7.99
C ASP A 281 14.75 -5.71 -8.21
N ASN A 282 13.75 -5.75 -7.33
CA ASN A 282 12.64 -4.80 -7.34
C ASN A 282 13.04 -3.45 -6.73
N GLY A 283 14.22 -3.37 -6.11
CA GLY A 283 14.67 -2.22 -5.35
C GLY A 283 13.71 -1.89 -4.20
N GLY A 284 13.79 -0.66 -3.70
CA GLY A 284 12.89 -0.21 -2.66
C GLY A 284 13.12 1.23 -2.22
N GLY A 285 12.09 1.83 -1.63
CA GLY A 285 12.19 3.20 -1.13
C GLY A 285 11.66 4.25 -2.10
N TYR A 286 11.15 3.84 -3.27
CA TYR A 286 10.58 4.76 -4.25
C TYR A 286 9.30 5.42 -3.73
N SER A 287 9.24 6.75 -3.75
CA SER A 287 8.00 7.50 -3.47
C SER A 287 7.19 7.77 -4.74
N LYS A 288 7.82 7.62 -5.92
CA LYS A 288 7.23 7.76 -7.26
C LYS A 288 7.75 6.68 -8.20
N LEU A 289 7.11 6.56 -9.36
CA LEU A 289 7.63 5.69 -10.41
C LEU A 289 9.01 6.17 -10.88
N PRO A 290 10.03 5.31 -10.90
CA PRO A 290 11.34 5.66 -11.43
C PRO A 290 11.29 5.87 -12.94
N SER A 291 12.21 6.68 -13.46
CA SER A 291 12.45 6.75 -14.91
C SER A 291 13.37 5.62 -15.34
N VAL A 292 13.07 5.03 -16.50
CA VAL A 292 13.81 3.88 -17.04
C VAL A 292 14.63 4.31 -18.25
N THR A 293 15.90 3.90 -18.30
CA THR A 293 16.83 4.15 -19.41
C THR A 293 17.65 2.92 -19.73
#